data_AF-A0A161SNM6-F1
#
_entry.id   AF-A0A161SNM6-F1
#
_cell.length_a   1.000
_cell.length_b   1.000
_cell.length_c   1.000
_cell.angle_alpha   90.00
_cell.angle_beta   90.00
_cell.angle_gamma   90.00
#
_symmetry.space_group_name_H-M   'P 1'
#
loop_
_entity.id
_entity.type
_entity.pdbx_description
1 polymer ?
#
loop_
_entity_poly.entity_id
_entity_poly.type
_entity_poly.pdbx_seq_one_letter_code
_entity_poly.pdbx_strand_id
1 'polypeptide(L)'
;MPYRDQATVERWVEEFRGRQPVKTHVSVLEKDFTSGPDSGLVVVSLRTASTVTYIQPVLIDDAPRWTVTFEARNESFDLDSEGVAALAHDLSMLAQLCEFLQTKTDEILARA
;
A
#
# COMPACT_ATOMS: atom_id res chain seq x y z
N MET A 1 5.42 8.49 15.18
CA MET A 1 5.06 9.37 14.05
C MET A 1 3.76 8.88 13.44
N PRO A 2 2.78 9.73 13.06
CA PRO A 2 1.44 9.28 12.63
C PRO A 2 1.43 8.31 11.43
N TYR A 3 2.39 8.45 10.51
CA TYR A 3 2.55 7.53 9.37
C TYR A 3 3.10 6.14 9.75
N ARG A 4 3.46 5.92 11.02
CA ARG A 4 3.88 4.63 11.59
C ARG A 4 2.85 4.01 12.53
N ASP A 5 1.73 4.69 12.74
CA ASP A 5 0.63 4.21 13.59
C ASP A 5 -0.40 3.47 12.73
N GLN A 6 -0.64 2.18 13.03
CA GLN A 6 -1.54 1.34 12.24
C GLN A 6 -2.96 1.93 12.16
N ALA A 7 -3.55 2.35 13.28
CA ALA A 7 -4.91 2.86 13.30
C ALA A 7 -5.05 4.13 12.44
N THR A 8 -4.01 4.96 12.41
CA THR A 8 -3.93 6.12 11.53
C THR A 8 -3.88 5.72 10.05
N VAL A 9 -3.02 4.75 9.71
CA VAL A 9 -2.89 4.25 8.33
C VAL A 9 -4.17 3.53 7.88
N GLU A 10 -4.81 2.73 8.73
CA GLU A 10 -6.12 2.09 8.48
C GLU A 10 -7.19 3.12 8.12
N ARG A 11 -7.28 4.20 8.90
CA ARG A 11 -8.21 5.29 8.61
C ARG A 11 -7.93 5.96 7.27
N TRP A 12 -6.66 6.13 6.90
CA TRP A 12 -6.31 6.69 5.59
C TRP A 12 -6.68 5.74 4.45
N VAL A 13 -6.45 4.44 4.60
CA VAL A 13 -6.86 3.44 3.61
C VAL A 13 -8.39 3.43 3.46
N GLU A 14 -9.14 3.52 4.55
CA GLU A 14 -10.61 3.62 4.49
C GLU A 14 -11.07 4.93 3.84
N GLU A 15 -10.40 6.04 4.12
CA GLU A 15 -10.65 7.32 3.45
C GLU A 15 -10.40 7.23 1.94
N PHE A 16 -9.34 6.54 1.51
CA PHE A 16 -9.04 6.30 0.10
C PHE A 16 -10.14 5.45 -0.56
N ARG A 17 -10.58 4.37 0.11
CA ARG A 17 -11.69 3.51 -0.35
C ARG A 17 -13.01 4.25 -0.48
N GLY A 18 -13.31 5.19 0.43
CA GLY A 18 -14.52 6.02 0.33
C GLY A 18 -14.53 6.95 -0.89
N ARG A 19 -13.37 7.23 -1.49
CA ARG A 19 -13.22 8.16 -2.63
C ARG A 19 -13.26 7.46 -3.99
N GLN A 20 -13.08 6.13 -4.04
CA GLN A 20 -13.00 5.38 -5.29
C GLN A 20 -13.73 4.03 -5.17
N PRO A 21 -14.44 3.57 -6.22
CA PRO A 21 -14.96 2.20 -6.25
C PRO A 21 -13.79 1.20 -6.40
N VAL A 22 -13.16 0.82 -5.30
CA VAL A 22 -12.03 -0.12 -5.29
C VAL A 22 -12.56 -1.55 -5.33
N LYS A 23 -12.32 -2.26 -6.44
CA LYS A 23 -12.62 -3.70 -6.53
C LYS A 23 -11.49 -4.56 -5.94
N THR A 24 -10.27 -4.06 -5.90
CA THR A 24 -9.08 -4.74 -5.36
C THR A 24 -9.14 -4.84 -3.84
N HIS A 25 -8.64 -5.94 -3.26
CA HIS A 25 -8.68 -6.13 -1.81
C HIS A 25 -7.41 -5.55 -1.17
N VAL A 26 -7.58 -4.54 -0.31
CA VAL A 26 -6.48 -3.84 0.38
C VAL A 26 -6.62 -4.05 1.90
N SER A 27 -5.65 -4.66 2.57
CA SER A 27 -5.73 -4.89 4.01
C SER A 27 -4.51 -4.29 4.70
N VAL A 28 -4.72 -3.45 5.71
CA VAL A 28 -3.61 -2.97 6.54
C VAL A 28 -3.29 -4.07 7.55
N LEU A 29 -2.03 -4.49 7.60
CA LEU A 29 -1.59 -5.53 8.54
C LEU A 29 -0.49 -4.96 9.43
N GLU A 30 -0.38 -5.44 10.67
CA GLU A 30 0.83 -5.21 11.44
C GLU A 30 2.01 -5.92 10.77
N LYS A 31 3.15 -5.24 10.66
CA LYS A 31 4.40 -5.88 10.24
C LYS A 31 4.90 -6.78 11.38
N ASP A 32 4.72 -8.09 11.20
CA ASP A 32 5.32 -9.19 11.98
C ASP A 32 4.91 -9.39 13.46
N PHE A 33 3.63 -9.57 13.80
CA PHE A 33 3.19 -10.09 15.12
C PHE A 33 3.89 -9.44 16.34
N THR A 34 4.35 -8.21 16.19
CA THR A 34 5.09 -7.47 17.19
C THR A 34 4.47 -6.08 17.20
N SER A 35 3.42 -5.94 18.02
CA SER A 35 2.78 -4.65 18.24
C SER A 35 3.84 -3.65 18.71
N GLY A 36 4.02 -2.59 17.94
CA GLY A 36 4.96 -1.53 18.26
C GLY A 36 4.64 -0.27 17.44
N PRO A 37 4.95 0.93 17.95
CA PRO A 37 4.64 2.23 17.33
C PRO A 37 5.35 2.54 15.99
N ASP A 38 5.82 1.49 15.29
CA ASP A 38 6.62 1.50 14.08
C ASP A 38 5.97 0.73 12.89
N SER A 39 4.71 0.30 12.99
CA SER A 39 4.05 -0.67 12.09
C SER A 39 3.06 -0.07 11.06
N GLY A 40 3.54 0.78 10.14
CA GLY A 40 2.75 1.30 9.02
C GLY A 40 2.75 0.39 7.77
N LEU A 41 2.40 -0.90 7.88
CA LEU A 41 2.42 -1.83 6.73
C LEU A 41 1.03 -2.00 6.12
N VAL A 42 0.91 -1.72 4.83
CA VAL A 42 -0.32 -1.95 4.05
C VAL A 42 -0.09 -3.13 3.13
N VAL A 43 -0.82 -4.23 3.31
CA VAL A 43 -0.76 -5.39 2.43
C VAL A 43 -1.86 -5.30 1.38
N VAL A 44 -1.49 -5.49 0.12
CA VAL A 44 -2.41 -5.41 -1.00
C VAL A 44 -2.47 -6.75 -1.70
N SER A 45 -3.68 -7.33 -1.75
CA SER A 45 -3.94 -8.55 -2.50
C SER A 45 -4.47 -8.15 -3.88
N LEU A 46 -3.58 -8.23 -4.88
CA LEU A 46 -3.94 -8.03 -6.29
C LEU A 46 -4.81 -9.21 -6.75
N ARG A 47 -5.87 -8.95 -7.50
CA ARG A 47 -6.83 -10.00 -7.90
C ARG A 47 -6.26 -10.90 -9.00
N THR A 48 -5.38 -10.36 -9.83
CA THR A 48 -4.90 -11.01 -11.06
C THR A 48 -3.48 -11.55 -10.95
N ALA A 49 -2.78 -11.21 -9.86
CA ALA A 49 -1.45 -11.70 -9.57
C ALA A 49 -1.41 -12.21 -8.13
N SER A 50 -1.17 -13.51 -7.97
CA SER A 50 -0.85 -14.17 -6.69
C SER A 50 0.58 -13.80 -6.23
N THR A 51 0.82 -12.50 -6.08
CA THR A 51 2.08 -11.91 -5.63
C THR A 51 1.82 -11.17 -4.34
N VAL A 52 2.60 -11.48 -3.31
CA VAL A 52 2.57 -10.71 -2.07
C VAL A 52 3.06 -9.30 -2.40
N THR A 53 2.15 -8.35 -2.25
CA THR A 53 2.42 -6.94 -2.54
C THR A 53 2.13 -6.14 -1.29
N TYR A 54 3.04 -5.25 -0.90
CA TYR A 54 2.84 -4.40 0.27
C TYR A 54 3.41 -3.01 0.06
N ILE A 55 2.86 -2.06 0.81
CA ILE A 55 3.28 -0.67 0.87
C ILE A 55 3.73 -0.39 2.30
N GLN A 56 4.88 0.26 2.46
CA GLN A 56 5.38 0.66 3.76
C GLN A 56 6.16 1.98 3.64
N PRO A 57 6.23 2.78 4.72
CA PRO A 57 7.15 3.88 4.79
C PRO A 57 8.57 3.35 5.04
N VAL A 58 9.53 3.83 4.26
CA VAL A 58 10.97 3.68 4.51
C VAL A 58 11.60 5.05 4.74
N LEU A 59 12.73 5.11 5.43
CA LEU A 59 13.50 6.35 5.54
C LEU A 59 14.51 6.41 4.38
N ILE A 60 14.42 7.46 3.57
CA ILE A 60 15.39 7.79 2.52
C ILE A 60 15.82 9.22 2.77
N ASP A 61 17.12 9.45 2.94
CA ASP A 61 17.71 10.76 3.26
C ASP A 61 17.00 11.44 4.46
N ASP A 62 16.77 10.67 5.54
CA ASP A 62 16.06 11.08 6.76
C ASP A 62 14.59 11.52 6.57
N ALA A 63 14.03 11.36 5.37
CA ALA A 63 12.63 11.64 5.08
C ALA A 63 11.82 10.35 4.86
N PRO A 64 10.57 10.25 5.39
CA PRO A 64 9.73 9.09 5.13
C PRO A 64 9.23 9.08 3.68
N ARG A 65 9.44 7.96 3.01
CA ARG A 65 8.98 7.67 1.65
C ARG A 65 8.15 6.40 1.65
N TRP A 66 6.94 6.46 1.12
CA TRP A 66 6.14 5.26 0.89
C TRP A 66 6.66 4.52 -0.33
N THR A 67 6.93 3.23 -0.15
CA THR A 67 7.43 2.34 -1.20
C THR A 67 6.54 1.13 -1.33
N VAL A 68 6.35 0.69 -2.57
CA VAL A 68 5.66 -0.54 -2.92
C VAL A 68 6.70 -1.62 -3.17
N THR A 69 6.54 -2.78 -2.52
CA THR A 69 7.31 -3.98 -2.81
C THR A 69 6.41 -5.02 -3.47
N PHE A 70 6.90 -5.60 -4.57
CA PHE A 70 6.36 -6.82 -5.17
C PHE A 70 7.32 -7.95 -4.85
N GLU A 71 6.90 -8.91 -4.03
CA GLU A 71 7.77 -10.03 -3.71
C GLU A 71 7.99 -10.93 -4.93
N ALA A 72 9.16 -11.56 -4.99
CA ALA A 72 9.47 -12.50 -6.05
C ALA A 72 8.48 -13.67 -6.01
N ARG A 73 8.04 -14.11 -7.19
CA ARG A 73 7.23 -15.33 -7.35
C ARG A 73 8.15 -16.51 -7.62
N ASN A 74 7.74 -17.69 -7.14
CA ASN A 74 8.44 -18.94 -7.43
C ASN A 74 8.14 -19.46 -8.86
N GLU A 75 7.03 -19.03 -9.45
CA GLU A 75 6.58 -19.48 -10.78
C GLU A 75 6.08 -18.31 -11.62
N SER A 76 6.31 -18.40 -12.94
CA SER A 76 5.70 -17.51 -13.93
C SER A 76 4.19 -17.75 -14.00
N PHE A 77 3.46 -16.77 -14.51
CA PHE A 77 2.03 -16.87 -14.73
C PHE A 77 1.67 -16.24 -16.07
N ASP A 78 0.76 -16.89 -16.77
CA ASP A 78 0.29 -16.42 -18.06
C ASP A 78 -1.03 -15.67 -17.89
N LEU A 79 -1.15 -14.55 -18.58
CA LEU A 79 -2.37 -13.75 -18.63
C LEU A 79 -2.76 -13.54 -20.09
N ASP A 80 -4.06 -13.63 -20.37
CA ASP A 80 -4.63 -13.12 -21.61
C ASP A 80 -4.80 -11.59 -21.54
N SER A 81 -5.37 -10.99 -22.59
CA SER A 81 -5.59 -9.54 -22.65
C SER A 81 -6.45 -9.01 -21.50
N GLU A 82 -7.44 -9.77 -21.05
CA GLU A 82 -8.33 -9.36 -19.96
C GLU A 82 -7.57 -9.37 -18.63
N GLY A 83 -6.79 -10.43 -18.37
CA GLY A 83 -5.93 -10.55 -17.20
C GLY A 83 -4.89 -9.43 -17.12
N VAL A 84 -4.25 -9.08 -18.23
CA VAL A 84 -3.29 -7.97 -18.29
C VAL A 84 -3.97 -6.62 -17.99
N ALA A 85 -5.15 -6.38 -18.56
CA ALA A 85 -5.90 -5.15 -18.31
C ALA A 85 -6.30 -5.01 -16.83
N ALA A 86 -6.72 -6.11 -16.21
CA ALA A 86 -7.07 -6.12 -14.80
C ALA A 86 -5.84 -5.94 -13.88
N LEU A 87 -4.68 -6.52 -14.22
CA LEU A 87 -3.42 -6.24 -13.51
C LEU A 87 -2.99 -4.77 -13.63
N ALA A 88 -3.11 -4.17 -14.82
CA ALA A 88 -2.79 -2.75 -15.01
C ALA A 88 -3.70 -1.84 -14.16
N HIS A 89 -4.98 -2.19 -14.04
CA HIS A 89 -5.92 -1.49 -13.15
C HIS A 89 -5.49 -1.59 -11.68
N ASP A 90 -5.16 -2.80 -11.22
CA ASP A 90 -4.70 -3.05 -9.85
C ASP A 90 -3.40 -2.25 -9.54
N LEU A 91 -2.43 -2.23 -10.47
CA LEU A 91 -1.19 -1.45 -10.33
C LEU A 91 -1.44 0.07 -10.31
N SER A 92 -2.38 0.55 -11.11
CA SER A 92 -2.78 1.97 -11.10
C SER A 92 -3.40 2.38 -9.77
N MET A 93 -4.26 1.54 -9.20
CA MET A 93 -4.84 1.77 -7.88
C MET A 93 -3.76 1.76 -6.80
N LEU A 94 -2.81 0.84 -6.88
CA LEU A 94 -1.69 0.74 -5.94
C LEU A 94 -0.81 1.99 -5.95
N ALA A 95 -0.52 2.53 -7.13
CA ALA A 95 0.21 3.79 -7.28
C ALA A 95 -0.53 4.96 -6.63
N GLN A 96 -1.84 5.08 -6.88
CA GLN A 96 -2.68 6.13 -6.29
C GLN A 96 -2.75 6.01 -4.75
N LEU A 97 -2.84 4.79 -4.22
CA LEU A 97 -2.82 4.57 -2.77
C LEU A 97 -1.48 4.99 -2.16
N CYS A 98 -0.36 4.60 -2.80
CA CYS A 98 0.97 4.99 -2.35
C CYS A 98 1.15 6.53 -2.32
N GLU A 99 0.72 7.21 -3.39
CA GLU A 99 0.75 8.68 -3.49
C GLU A 99 -0.13 9.34 -2.42
N PHE A 100 -1.32 8.80 -2.17
CA PHE A 100 -2.22 9.29 -1.14
C PHE A 100 -1.61 9.20 0.26
N LEU A 101 -1.00 8.06 0.60
CA LEU A 101 -0.30 7.85 1.88
C LEU A 101 0.90 8.79 2.04
N GLN A 102 1.65 9.03 0.96
CA GLN A 102 2.73 10.01 0.95
C GLN A 102 2.20 11.41 1.21
N THR A 103 1.15 11.83 0.50
CA THR A 103 0.54 13.16 0.66
C THR A 103 0.10 13.39 2.11
N LYS A 104 -0.59 12.42 2.73
CA LYS A 104 -0.98 12.49 4.15
C LYS A 104 0.22 12.63 5.08
N THR A 105 1.29 11.92 4.79
CA THR A 105 2.53 11.98 5.57
C THR A 105 3.17 13.35 5.47
N ASP A 106 3.30 13.88 4.26
CA ASP A 106 3.90 15.19 4.00
C ASP A 106 3.08 16.33 4.63
N GLU A 107 1.75 16.28 4.54
CA GLU A 107 0.84 17.24 5.18
C GLU A 107 1.02 17.30 6.71
N ILE A 108 1.28 16.16 7.33
CA ILE A 108 1.48 16.07 8.79
C ILE A 108 2.85 16.61 9.17
N LEU A 109 3.90 16.25 8.42
CA LEU A 109 5.24 16.74 8.67
C LEU A 109 5.37 18.25 8.45
N ALA A 110 4.65 18.80 7.48
CA ALA A 110 4.61 20.26 7.26
C ALA A 110 3.94 21.04 8.41
N ARG A 111 3.18 20.35 9.28
CA ARG A 111 2.48 20.93 10.44
C ARG A 111 3.23 20.71 11.76
N ALA A 112 4.29 19.91 11.76
CA ALA A 112 5.11 19.56 12.92
C ALA A 112 6.31 20.50 13.07
#